data_AF-A0A800KUB5-F1
#
_entry.id   AF-A0A800KUB5-F1
#
_cell.length_a   1.000
_cell.length_b   1.000
_cell.length_c   1.000
_cell.angle_alpha   90.00
_cell.angle_beta   90.00
_cell.angle_gamma   90.00
#
_symmetry.space_group_name_H-M   'P 1'
#
loop_
_entity.id
_entity.type
_entity.pdbx_description
1 polymer ?
#
loop_
_entity_poly.entity_id
_entity_poly.type
_entity_poly.pdbx_seq_one_letter_code
_entity_poly.pdbx_strand_id
1 'polypeptide(L)'
;ANLAMYFADDAFVVTNPEVASVRDSDRMLGILASKSRRAENDEEPIKEYLLLTRYSPKRVKIGEMLSVEDVQDILSLHLLGVIPESKSVLNASNSGTPVILNEESRAGQAYSDVVARYLGEDKPHRFINEEKKGLFNKIFRTRQ
;
A
#
# COMPACT_ATOMS: atom_id res chain seq x y z
N ALA A 1 20.34 4.63 -1.40
CA ALA A 1 19.15 5.46 -1.14
C ALA A 1 19.37 6.90 -1.59
N ASN A 2 20.32 7.63 -1.00
CA ASN A 2 20.45 9.09 -1.21
C ASN A 2 20.47 9.55 -2.67
N LEU A 3 21.23 8.91 -3.57
CA LEU A 3 21.27 9.34 -4.98
C LEU A 3 19.91 9.17 -5.70
N ALA A 4 19.14 8.14 -5.34
CA ALA A 4 17.89 7.82 -6.01
C ALA A 4 16.75 8.77 -5.61
N MET A 5 16.79 9.32 -4.39
CA MET A 5 15.76 10.22 -3.87
C MET A 5 16.11 11.71 -4.05
N TYR A 6 17.37 12.05 -4.36
CA TYR A 6 17.88 13.42 -4.25
C TYR A 6 17.10 14.42 -5.11
N PHE A 7 16.71 14.02 -6.31
CA PHE A 7 15.96 14.86 -7.27
C PHE A 7 14.49 14.48 -7.37
N ALA A 8 13.93 13.75 -6.40
CA ALA A 8 12.53 13.36 -6.44
C ALA A 8 11.60 14.56 -6.25
N ASP A 9 10.49 14.57 -6.97
CA ASP A 9 9.37 15.50 -6.75
C ASP A 9 8.30 14.85 -5.86
N ASP A 10 8.03 13.58 -6.12
CA ASP A 10 7.11 12.73 -5.36
C ASP A 10 7.88 11.52 -4.78
N ALA A 11 7.48 11.07 -3.60
CA ALA A 11 8.00 9.85 -2.97
C ALA A 11 6.87 8.89 -2.59
N PHE A 12 6.97 7.64 -3.07
CA PHE A 12 6.07 6.57 -2.69
C PHE A 12 6.74 5.76 -1.58
N VAL A 13 6.26 5.93 -0.35
CA VAL A 13 6.74 5.24 0.83
C VAL A 13 6.04 3.89 0.92
N VAL A 14 6.77 2.85 0.48
CA VAL A 14 6.27 1.47 0.44
C VAL A 14 6.49 0.80 1.78
N THR A 15 5.41 0.43 2.47
CA THR A 15 5.48 -0.04 3.86
C THR A 15 4.63 -1.28 4.06
N ASN A 16 5.17 -2.31 4.71
CA ASN A 16 4.36 -3.42 5.22
C ASN A 16 3.76 -3.03 6.58
N PRO A 17 2.56 -3.54 6.95
CA PRO A 17 1.89 -3.20 8.22
C PRO A 17 2.52 -3.90 9.44
N GLU A 18 3.83 -3.72 9.62
CA GLU A 18 4.67 -4.31 10.66
C GLU A 18 5.50 -3.20 11.30
N VAL A 19 5.67 -3.24 12.63
CA VAL A 19 6.34 -2.18 13.41
C VAL A 19 7.73 -1.84 12.86
N ALA A 20 8.50 -2.85 12.48
CA ALA A 20 9.85 -2.64 11.92
C ALA A 20 9.81 -1.88 10.59
N SER A 21 8.92 -2.28 9.67
CA SER A 21 8.79 -1.62 8.36
C SER A 21 8.32 -0.17 8.50
N VAL A 22 7.40 0.10 9.43
CA VAL A 22 6.91 1.46 9.70
C VAL A 22 8.02 2.34 10.27
N ARG A 23 8.78 1.84 11.24
CA ARG A 23 9.90 2.59 11.84
C ARG A 23 10.99 2.91 10.83
N ASP A 24 11.32 1.97 9.94
CA ASP A 24 12.30 2.22 8.88
C ASP A 24 11.77 3.24 7.86
N SER A 25 10.45 3.23 7.60
CA SER A 25 9.80 4.22 6.73
C SER A 25 9.85 5.62 7.34
N ASP A 26 9.56 5.76 8.63
CA ASP A 26 9.68 7.03 9.38
C ASP A 26 11.12 7.60 9.31
N ARG A 27 12.13 6.75 9.49
CA ARG A 27 13.52 7.16 9.32
C ARG A 27 13.82 7.67 7.91
N MET A 28 13.25 7.03 6.88
CA MET A 28 13.43 7.46 5.50
C MET A 28 12.74 8.79 5.20
N LEU A 29 11.58 9.07 5.80
CA LEU A 29 10.92 10.38 5.73
C LEU A 29 11.82 11.49 6.28
N GLY A 30 12.42 11.27 7.46
CA GLY A 30 13.39 12.22 8.01
C GLY A 30 14.61 12.46 7.10
N ILE A 31 15.03 11.43 6.36
CA ILE A 31 16.11 11.55 5.37
C ILE A 31 15.64 12.35 4.13
N LEU A 32 14.43 12.13 3.62
CA LEU A 32 13.85 12.89 2.50
C LEU A 32 13.74 14.38 2.84
N ALA A 33 13.27 14.68 4.05
CA ALA A 33 13.08 16.03 4.56
C ALA A 33 14.38 16.78 4.89
N SER A 34 15.55 16.12 4.87
CA SER A 34 16.83 16.74 5.24
C SER A 34 17.94 16.61 4.20
N LYS A 35 17.85 15.65 3.27
CA LYS A 35 18.92 15.30 2.31
C LYS A 35 18.47 15.22 0.86
N SER A 36 17.21 15.56 0.57
CA SER A 36 16.82 15.80 -0.82
C SER A 36 17.34 17.16 -1.27
N ARG A 37 17.53 17.35 -2.57
CA ARG A 37 17.85 18.66 -3.15
C ARG A 37 16.84 19.72 -2.70
N ARG A 38 15.56 19.35 -2.74
CA ARG A 38 14.45 20.23 -2.34
C ARG A 38 14.59 20.68 -0.89
N ALA A 39 14.94 19.75 0.01
CA ALA A 39 15.21 20.08 1.41
C ALA A 39 16.49 20.92 1.61
N GLU A 40 17.56 20.61 0.89
CA GLU A 40 18.85 21.33 1.01
C GLU A 40 18.78 22.76 0.46
N ASN A 41 17.89 23.02 -0.49
CA ASN A 41 17.73 24.32 -1.16
C ASN A 41 16.51 25.12 -0.68
N ASP A 42 15.82 24.67 0.38
CA ASP A 42 14.56 25.26 0.87
C ASP A 42 13.48 25.41 -0.25
N GLU A 43 13.43 24.46 -1.18
CA GLU A 43 12.39 24.37 -2.22
C GLU A 43 11.11 23.73 -1.65
N GLU A 44 10.04 23.67 -2.46
CA GLU A 44 8.82 22.95 -2.07
C GLU A 44 9.16 21.49 -1.71
N PRO A 45 8.76 20.99 -0.52
CA PRO A 45 9.09 19.64 -0.07
C PRO A 45 8.59 18.55 -1.03
N ILE A 46 9.25 17.40 -0.99
CA ILE A 46 8.81 16.21 -1.72
C ILE A 46 7.40 15.85 -1.28
N LYS A 47 6.51 15.58 -2.24
CA LYS A 47 5.16 15.12 -1.92
C LYS A 47 5.18 13.62 -1.61
N GLU A 48 4.82 13.28 -0.38
CA GLU A 48 4.96 11.93 0.15
C GLU A 48 3.62 11.19 0.15
N TYR A 49 3.65 9.94 -0.33
CA TYR A 49 2.49 9.08 -0.47
C TYR A 49 2.75 7.75 0.22
N LEU A 50 1.80 7.29 1.04
CA LEU A 50 1.85 5.97 1.65
C LEU A 50 1.29 4.91 0.70
N LEU A 51 2.09 3.88 0.44
CA LEU A 51 1.66 2.65 -0.23
C LEU A 51 1.83 1.47 0.71
N LEU A 52 0.74 1.02 1.32
CA LEU A 52 0.76 -0.17 2.16
C LEU A 52 0.80 -1.43 1.31
N THR A 53 1.74 -2.33 1.58
CA THR A 53 1.89 -3.60 0.85
C THR A 53 1.73 -4.81 1.75
N ARG A 54 1.40 -5.95 1.13
CA ARG A 54 1.19 -7.22 1.82
C ARG A 54 0.13 -7.13 2.93
N TYR A 55 -0.87 -6.28 2.74
CA TYR A 55 -1.90 -6.04 3.74
C TYR A 55 -2.83 -7.24 3.87
N SER A 56 -3.16 -7.61 5.10
CA SER A 56 -4.07 -8.71 5.39
C SER A 56 -5.07 -8.29 6.47
N PRO A 57 -6.33 -7.96 6.10
CA PRO A 57 -7.35 -7.55 7.07
C PRO A 57 -7.56 -8.59 8.19
N LYS A 58 -7.35 -9.88 7.87
CA LYS A 58 -7.44 -10.98 8.82
C LYS A 58 -6.36 -10.89 9.90
N ARG A 59 -5.12 -10.61 9.49
CA ARG A 59 -3.97 -10.50 10.40
C ARG A 59 -4.04 -9.23 11.24
N VAL A 60 -4.59 -8.15 10.69
CA VAL A 60 -4.92 -6.94 11.47
C VAL A 60 -5.93 -7.25 12.57
N LYS A 61 -7.03 -7.93 12.24
CA LYS A 61 -8.10 -8.25 13.19
C LYS A 61 -7.64 -9.10 14.38
N ILE A 62 -6.64 -9.96 14.19
CA ILE A 62 -6.07 -10.79 15.26
C ILE A 62 -4.85 -10.14 15.96
N GLY A 63 -4.51 -8.90 15.61
CA GLY A 63 -3.42 -8.13 16.23
C GLY A 63 -2.00 -8.51 15.77
N GLU A 64 -1.86 -9.26 14.67
CA GLU A 64 -0.55 -9.61 14.11
C GLU A 64 0.03 -8.52 13.19
N MET A 65 -0.81 -7.62 12.70
CA MET A 65 -0.46 -6.54 11.79
C MET A 65 -1.11 -5.24 12.26
N LEU A 66 -0.46 -4.11 11.98
CA LEU A 66 -1.02 -2.79 12.20
C LEU A 66 -2.18 -2.52 11.21
N SER A 67 -3.19 -1.77 11.65
CA SER A 67 -4.25 -1.31 10.76
C SER A 67 -3.75 -0.24 9.79
N VAL A 68 -4.54 0.07 8.76
CA VAL A 68 -4.22 1.15 7.82
C VAL A 68 -4.15 2.48 8.57
N GLU A 69 -5.12 2.69 9.46
CA GLU A 69 -5.28 3.87 10.29
C GLU A 69 -4.07 4.06 11.22
N ASP A 70 -3.63 3.00 11.91
CA ASP A 70 -2.45 3.07 12.78
C ASP A 70 -1.20 3.51 12.01
N VAL A 71 -0.99 2.97 10.80
CA VAL A 71 0.20 3.33 10.00
C VAL A 71 0.10 4.76 9.46
N GLN A 72 -1.10 5.19 9.04
CA GLN A 72 -1.32 6.58 8.63
C GLN A 72 -1.07 7.56 9.77
N ASP A 73 -1.51 7.24 10.99
CA ASP A 73 -1.30 8.09 12.15
C ASP A 73 0.18 8.17 12.54
N ILE A 74 0.89 7.03 12.51
CA ILE A 74 2.33 6.99 12.82
C ILE A 74 3.16 7.77 11.81
N LEU A 75 2.90 7.60 10.51
CA LEU A 75 3.71 8.22 9.46
C LEU A 75 3.20 9.60 9.03
N SER A 76 1.97 9.97 9.41
CA SER A 76 1.32 11.22 9.00
C SER A 76 1.29 11.42 7.47
N LEU A 77 1.10 10.35 6.71
CA LEU A 77 1.13 10.35 5.24
C LEU A 77 -0.26 10.18 4.60
N HIS A 78 -0.41 10.76 3.41
CA HIS A 78 -1.58 10.53 2.57
C HIS A 78 -1.56 9.10 2.00
N LEU A 79 -2.60 8.31 2.28
CA LEU A 79 -2.74 6.96 1.76
C LEU A 79 -3.07 6.96 0.26
N LEU A 80 -2.12 6.51 -0.55
CA LEU A 80 -2.32 6.35 -1.99
C LEU A 80 -2.90 4.98 -2.34
N GLY A 81 -2.58 3.95 -1.57
CA GLY A 81 -3.09 2.61 -1.84
C GLY A 81 -2.75 1.54 -0.82
N VAL A 82 -3.51 0.45 -0.89
CA VAL A 82 -3.33 -0.74 -0.07
C VAL A 82 -3.29 -1.96 -0.98
N ILE A 83 -2.13 -2.60 -1.08
CA ILE A 83 -1.91 -3.80 -1.88
C ILE A 83 -2.08 -5.03 -0.96
N PRO A 84 -3.09 -5.88 -1.20
CA PRO A 84 -3.32 -7.04 -0.37
C PRO A 84 -2.21 -8.08 -0.55
N GLU A 85 -1.95 -8.86 0.50
CA GLU A 85 -1.12 -10.07 0.39
C GLU A 85 -1.71 -11.01 -0.67
N SER A 86 -0.89 -11.43 -1.64
CA SER A 86 -1.40 -12.11 -2.83
C SER A 86 -0.38 -13.08 -3.41
N LYS A 87 -0.82 -14.32 -3.66
CA LYS A 87 -0.04 -15.33 -4.41
C LYS A 87 0.20 -14.90 -5.86
N SER A 88 -0.70 -14.09 -6.45
CA SER A 88 -0.54 -13.60 -7.82
C SER A 88 0.70 -12.73 -7.98
N VAL A 89 1.15 -12.03 -6.93
CA VAL A 89 2.39 -11.24 -6.95
C VAL A 89 3.62 -12.16 -7.08
N LEU A 90 3.66 -13.26 -6.33
CA LEU A 90 4.73 -14.25 -6.44
C LEU A 90 4.76 -14.88 -7.84
N ASN A 91 3.61 -15.27 -8.36
CA ASN A 91 3.50 -15.85 -9.71
C ASN A 91 3.92 -14.86 -10.80
N ALA A 92 3.52 -13.58 -10.67
CA ALA A 92 3.93 -12.49 -11.55
C ALA A 92 5.46 -12.31 -11.55
N SER A 93 6.08 -12.30 -10.36
CA SER A 93 7.54 -12.22 -10.24
C SER A 93 8.25 -13.40 -10.91
N ASN A 94 7.78 -14.62 -10.67
CA ASN A 94 8.39 -15.82 -11.24
C ASN A 94 8.26 -15.91 -12.76
N SER A 95 7.19 -15.33 -13.32
CA SER A 95 6.93 -15.31 -14.77
C SER A 95 7.49 -14.07 -15.48
N GLY A 96 8.09 -13.13 -14.74
CA GLY A 96 8.55 -11.85 -15.29
C GLY A 96 7.44 -10.96 -15.85
N THR A 97 6.17 -11.23 -15.49
CA THR A 97 5.00 -10.50 -15.99
C THR A 97 4.43 -9.64 -14.87
N PRO A 98 4.32 -8.30 -15.03
CA PRO A 98 3.78 -7.43 -14.00
C PRO A 98 2.36 -7.82 -13.54
N VAL A 99 2.14 -7.86 -12.22
CA VAL A 99 0.87 -8.32 -11.63
C VAL A 99 -0.34 -7.46 -12.03
N ILE A 100 -0.12 -6.20 -12.38
CA ILE A 100 -1.18 -5.28 -12.83
C ILE A 100 -1.87 -5.76 -14.11
N LEU A 101 -1.17 -6.54 -14.95
CA LEU A 101 -1.74 -7.12 -16.18
C LEU A 101 -2.74 -8.26 -15.89
N ASN A 102 -2.77 -8.78 -14.65
CA ASN A 102 -3.80 -9.71 -14.21
C ASN A 102 -4.95 -8.93 -13.56
N GLU A 103 -5.88 -8.48 -14.39
CA GLU A 103 -7.06 -7.69 -14.02
C GLU A 103 -8.03 -8.43 -13.07
N GLU A 104 -8.01 -9.77 -13.06
CA GLU A 104 -8.81 -10.58 -12.14
C GLU A 104 -8.18 -10.65 -10.75
N SER A 105 -6.88 -10.38 -10.63
CA SER A 105 -6.19 -10.46 -9.35
C SER A 105 -6.47 -9.24 -8.48
N ARG A 106 -6.76 -9.47 -7.19
CA ARG A 106 -6.95 -8.38 -6.21
C ARG A 106 -5.73 -7.45 -6.14
N ALA A 107 -4.53 -7.99 -6.27
CA ALA A 107 -3.30 -7.18 -6.28
C ALA A 107 -3.22 -6.31 -7.54
N GLY A 108 -3.51 -6.85 -8.73
CA GLY A 108 -3.52 -6.09 -9.97
C GLY A 108 -4.58 -4.99 -9.97
N GLN A 109 -5.77 -5.30 -9.46
CA GLN A 109 -6.84 -4.32 -9.23
C GLN A 109 -6.40 -3.21 -8.25
N ALA A 110 -5.74 -3.57 -7.15
CA ALA A 110 -5.27 -2.59 -6.17
C ALA A 110 -4.21 -1.65 -6.77
N TYR A 111 -3.24 -2.19 -7.53
CA TYR A 111 -2.25 -1.38 -8.24
C TYR A 111 -2.89 -0.47 -9.29
N SER A 112 -3.92 -0.94 -9.99
CA SER A 112 -4.69 -0.11 -10.93
C SER A 112 -5.38 1.06 -10.23
N ASP A 113 -5.93 0.83 -9.03
CA ASP A 113 -6.52 1.91 -8.22
C ASP A 113 -5.46 2.91 -7.74
N VAL A 114 -4.25 2.45 -7.39
CA VAL A 114 -3.13 3.32 -6.99
C VAL A 114 -2.76 4.28 -8.13
N VAL A 115 -2.62 3.74 -9.35
CA VAL A 115 -2.31 4.55 -10.53
C VAL A 115 -3.41 5.58 -10.78
N ALA A 116 -4.67 5.17 -10.72
CA ALA A 116 -5.81 6.06 -10.90
C ALA A 116 -5.83 7.20 -9.85
N ARG A 117 -5.64 6.89 -8.56
CA ARG A 117 -5.57 7.91 -7.50
C ARG A 117 -4.40 8.86 -7.69
N TYR A 118 -3.23 8.34 -8.08
CA TYR A 118 -2.06 9.18 -8.35
C TYR A 118 -2.30 10.15 -9.50
N LEU A 119 -3.07 9.72 -10.51
CA LEU A 119 -3.50 10.55 -11.63
C LEU A 119 -4.70 11.48 -11.32
N GLY A 120 -5.17 11.49 -10.07
CA GLY A 120 -6.20 12.41 -9.58
C GLY A 120 -7.63 11.86 -9.57
N GLU A 121 -7.84 10.57 -9.86
CA GLU A 121 -9.17 9.96 -9.72
C GLU A 121 -9.52 9.66 -8.26
N ASP A 122 -10.74 10.00 -7.86
CA ASP A 122 -11.27 9.58 -6.55
C ASP A 122 -11.78 8.13 -6.63
N LYS A 123 -11.03 7.20 -6.02
CA LYS A 123 -11.37 5.77 -5.95
C LYS A 123 -11.34 5.26 -4.51
N PRO A 124 -12.36 4.49 -4.08
CA PRO A 124 -12.38 3.92 -2.74
C PRO A 124 -11.22 2.93 -2.54
N HIS A 125 -10.69 2.84 -1.32
CA HIS A 125 -9.71 1.82 -0.96
C HIS A 125 -10.37 0.45 -0.82
N ARG A 126 -10.13 -0.42 -1.81
CA ARG A 126 -10.60 -1.81 -1.79
C ARG A 126 -9.66 -2.68 -0.95
N PHE A 127 -10.16 -3.83 -0.51
CA PHE A 127 -9.39 -4.89 0.15
C PHE A 127 -8.82 -4.58 1.55
N ILE A 128 -9.24 -3.47 2.16
CA ILE A 128 -8.87 -3.09 3.54
C ILE A 128 -9.69 -3.79 4.62
N ASN A 129 -10.87 -4.30 4.25
CA ASN A 129 -11.78 -5.00 5.14
C ASN A 129 -11.83 -6.51 4.83
N GLU A 130 -12.08 -7.33 5.85
CA GLU A 130 -12.42 -8.74 5.61
C GLU A 130 -13.71 -8.83 4.79
N GLU A 131 -13.67 -9.61 3.71
CA GLU A 131 -14.90 -10.00 3.03
C GLU A 131 -15.76 -10.80 3.99
N LYS A 132 -16.89 -10.22 4.41
CA LYS A 132 -17.92 -10.96 5.12
C LYS A 132 -18.42 -12.04 4.17
N LYS A 133 -17.91 -13.27 4.32
CA LYS A 133 -18.46 -14.44 3.62
C LYS A 133 -19.97 -14.44 3.90
N GLY A 134 -20.74 -14.14 2.86
CA GLY A 134 -22.18 -13.95 3.00
C GLY A 134 -22.82 -15.16 3.67
N LEU A 135 -23.62 -14.90 4.71
CA LEU A 135 -24.46 -15.87 5.41
C LEU A 135 -25.39 -16.66 4.46
N PHE A 136 -25.55 -16.22 3.21
CA PHE A 136 -26.36 -16.84 2.17
C PHE A 136 -25.81 -18.14 1.58
N ASN A 137 -24.49 -18.40 1.66
CA ASN A 137 -23.93 -19.66 1.14
C ASN A 137 -24.29 -20.90 1.99
N LYS A 138 -24.88 -20.70 3.18
CA LYS A 138 -25.27 -21.81 4.06
C LYS A 138 -26.73 -22.25 3.87
N ILE A 139 -27.58 -21.42 3.28
CA ILE A 139 -29.02 -21.70 3.11
C ILE A 139 -29.30 -22.45 1.78
N PHE A 140 -28.47 -22.27 0.75
CA PHE A 140 -28.64 -22.95 -0.55
C PHE A 140 -28.07 -24.38 -0.62
N ARG A 141 -27.44 -24.87 0.46
CA ARG A 141 -26.78 -26.20 0.48
C ARG A 141 -27.60 -27.30 1.15
N THR A 142 -28.84 -27.01 1.60
CA THR A 142 -29.70 -27.96 2.35
C THR A 142 -30.92 -28.45 1.54
N ARG A 143 -30.88 -28.33 0.20
CA ARG A 143 -31.91 -28.90 -0.68
C ARG A 143 -31.27 -29.55 -1.91
N GLN A 144 -30.66 -30.72 -1.72
CA GLN A 144 -30.65 -31.84 -2.69
C GLN A 144 -30.55 -33.14 -1.89
#